data_AF-A0A852H462-F1
#
_entry.id   AF-A0A852H462-F1
#
_cell.length_a   1.000
_cell.length_b   1.000
_cell.length_c   1.000
_cell.angle_alpha   90.00
_cell.angle_beta   90.00
_cell.angle_gamma   90.00
#
_symmetry.space_group_name_H-M   'P 1'
#
loop_
_entity.id
_entity.type
_entity.pdbx_description
1 polymer ?
#
loop_
_entity_poly.entity_id
_entity_poly.type
_entity_poly.pdbx_seq_one_letter_code
_entity_poly.pdbx_strand_id
1 'polypeptide(L)'
;VAVPLSRLLPHPAYAGEATSGDIALAELARPVAFSRLVLPVCLPSPALRFPPGTRCVATGWGDVREGGEGAGAARGDMGHRGG
;
A
#
# COMPACT_ATOMS: atom_id res chain seq x y z
N VAL A 1 -8.36 5.05 16.16
CA VAL A 1 -8.67 3.72 16.74
C VAL A 1 -7.44 2.85 16.56
N ALA A 2 -6.96 2.20 17.60
CA ALA A 2 -5.89 1.21 17.50
C ALA A 2 -6.48 -0.19 17.73
N VAL A 3 -6.14 -1.15 16.87
CA VAL A 3 -6.57 -2.55 16.97
C VAL A 3 -5.32 -3.45 16.95
N PRO A 4 -5.10 -4.30 17.96
CA PRO A 4 -4.01 -5.25 17.95
C PRO A 4 -4.13 -6.26 16.81
N LEU A 5 -2.99 -6.83 16.39
CA LEU A 5 -2.96 -7.94 15.44
C LEU A 5 -3.11 -9.28 16.19
N SER A 6 -3.89 -10.19 15.62
CA SER A 6 -3.91 -11.60 16.06
C SER A 6 -2.87 -12.43 15.31
N ARG A 7 -2.64 -12.12 14.03
CA ARG A 7 -1.77 -12.92 13.17
C ARG A 7 -1.15 -12.08 12.04
N LEU A 8 0.07 -12.45 11.67
CA LEU A 8 0.76 -12.00 10.45
C LEU A 8 0.96 -13.19 9.52
N LEU A 9 0.67 -12.98 8.23
CA LEU A 9 0.68 -14.01 7.18
C LEU A 9 1.47 -13.48 5.98
N PRO A 10 2.80 -13.64 5.93
CA PRO A 10 3.59 -13.30 4.76
C PRO A 10 3.28 -14.24 3.60
N HIS A 11 3.42 -13.76 2.37
CA HIS A 11 3.33 -14.61 1.19
C HIS A 11 4.41 -15.71 1.22
N PRO A 12 4.10 -16.98 0.90
CA PRO A 12 5.05 -18.08 1.04
C PRO A 12 6.27 -18.00 0.11
N ALA A 13 6.18 -17.24 -0.98
CA ALA A 13 7.30 -17.00 -1.89
C ALA A 13 8.24 -15.86 -1.45
N TYR A 14 7.87 -15.11 -0.41
CA TYR A 14 8.72 -14.04 0.10
C TYR A 14 9.98 -14.62 0.74
N ALA A 15 11.14 -14.23 0.25
CA ALA A 15 12.44 -14.69 0.74
C ALA A 15 13.39 -13.51 1.06
N GLY A 16 12.85 -12.30 1.24
CA GLY A 16 13.60 -11.08 1.58
C GLY A 16 13.63 -10.04 0.47
N GLU A 17 14.56 -9.09 0.59
CA GLU A 17 14.73 -7.96 -0.33
C GLU A 17 14.85 -8.42 -1.79
N ALA A 18 14.14 -7.74 -2.69
CA ALA A 18 14.08 -8.00 -4.12
C ALA A 18 13.55 -9.41 -4.54
N THR A 19 12.87 -10.13 -3.65
CA THR A 19 12.21 -11.40 -3.98
C THR A 19 10.75 -11.20 -4.41
N SER A 20 10.17 -12.22 -5.06
CA SER A 20 8.76 -12.18 -5.46
C SER A 20 7.84 -12.34 -4.25
N GLY A 21 6.64 -11.77 -4.33
CA GLY A 21 5.64 -11.93 -3.28
C GLY A 21 5.86 -11.00 -2.09
N ASP A 22 6.33 -9.78 -2.31
CA ASP A 22 6.36 -8.73 -1.30
C ASP A 22 4.93 -8.27 -0.94
N ILE A 23 4.24 -9.10 -0.16
CA ILE A 23 2.88 -8.89 0.34
C ILE A 23 2.64 -9.75 1.59
N ALA A 24 1.85 -9.22 2.52
CA ALA A 24 1.41 -9.95 3.71
C ALA A 24 -0.04 -9.58 4.07
N LEU A 25 -0.73 -10.50 4.75
CA LEU A 25 -2.01 -10.23 5.41
C LEU A 25 -1.79 -10.04 6.91
N ALA A 26 -2.38 -8.97 7.47
CA ALA A 26 -2.41 -8.71 8.90
C ALA A 26 -3.84 -8.91 9.41
N GLU A 27 -4.05 -9.97 10.18
CA GLU A 27 -5.34 -10.26 10.78
C GLU A 27 -5.51 -9.46 12.07
N LEU A 28 -6.62 -8.73 12.17
CA LEU A 28 -6.95 -7.94 13.35
C LEU A 28 -7.53 -8.85 14.44
N ALA A 29 -7.15 -8.62 15.70
CA ALA A 29 -7.67 -9.38 16.84
C ALA A 29 -9.18 -9.21 17.08
N ARG A 30 -9.80 -8.19 16.46
CA ARG A 30 -11.23 -7.96 16.45
C ARG A 30 -11.66 -7.21 15.17
N PRO A 31 -12.91 -7.39 14.71
CA PRO A 31 -13.43 -6.63 13.59
C PRO A 31 -13.41 -5.12 13.84
N VAL A 32 -13.18 -4.34 12.79
CA VAL A 32 -13.28 -2.87 12.81
C VAL A 32 -14.67 -2.47 12.32
N ALA A 33 -15.30 -1.53 13.02
CA ALA A 33 -16.58 -0.97 12.60
C ALA A 33 -16.38 0.00 11.43
N PHE A 34 -17.15 -0.19 10.36
CA PHE A 34 -17.14 0.71 9.22
C PHE A 34 -17.85 2.02 9.54
N SER A 35 -17.36 3.10 8.93
CA SER A 35 -17.87 4.46 9.11
C SER A 35 -17.59 5.30 7.88
N ARG A 36 -17.98 6.57 7.90
CA ARG A 36 -17.62 7.52 6.83
C ARG A 36 -16.10 7.74 6.69
N LEU A 37 -15.32 7.41 7.72
CA LEU A 37 -13.86 7.59 7.74
C LEU A 37 -13.09 6.27 7.62
N VAL A 38 -13.77 5.12 7.70
CA VAL A 38 -13.14 3.79 7.69
C VAL A 38 -13.96 2.86 6.81
N LEU A 39 -13.44 2.59 5.62
CA LEU A 39 -14.05 1.73 4.60
C LEU A 39 -13.00 0.82 3.95
N PRO A 40 -13.38 -0.39 3.51
CA PRO A 40 -12.50 -1.26 2.75
C PRO A 40 -12.24 -0.70 1.35
N VAL A 41 -11.08 -1.03 0.78
CA VAL A 41 -10.78 -0.81 -0.64
C VAL A 41 -11.20 -2.03 -1.45
N CYS A 42 -11.56 -1.82 -2.72
CA CYS A 42 -11.82 -2.92 -3.65
C CYS A 42 -10.51 -3.57 -4.09
N LEU A 43 -10.47 -4.90 -4.09
CA LEU A 43 -9.37 -5.64 -4.74
C LEU A 43 -9.64 -5.74 -6.24
N PRO A 44 -8.61 -5.54 -7.09
CA PRO A 44 -8.77 -5.67 -8.53
C PRO A 44 -9.02 -7.12 -8.93
N SER A 45 -9.72 -7.32 -10.05
CA SER A 45 -9.79 -8.64 -10.69
C SER A 45 -8.39 -9.10 -11.11
N PRO A 46 -8.04 -10.40 -10.99
CA PRO A 46 -6.76 -10.94 -11.47
C PRO A 46 -6.51 -10.71 -12.97
N ALA A 47 -7.58 -10.52 -13.75
CA ALA A 47 -7.52 -10.24 -15.18
C ALA A 47 -7.32 -8.75 -15.51
N LEU A 48 -7.46 -7.84 -14.52
CA LEU A 48 -7.31 -6.41 -14.75
C LEU A 48 -5.87 -6.10 -15.20
N ARG A 49 -5.76 -5.19 -16.17
CA ARG A 49 -4.48 -4.65 -16.66
C ARG A 49 -4.60 -3.13 -16.68
N PHE A 50 -3.58 -2.45 -16.17
CA PHE A 50 -3.48 -0.99 -16.23
C PHE A 50 -2.57 -0.63 -17.42
N PRO A 51 -3.10 0.02 -18.48
CA PRO A 51 -2.28 0.45 -19.61
C PRO A 51 -1.20 1.45 -19.19
N PRO A 52 -0.07 1.53 -19.92
CA PRO A 52 0.90 2.61 -19.73
C PRO A 52 0.24 3.99 -19.81
N GLY A 53 0.67 4.92 -18.95
CA GLY A 53 0.04 6.24 -18.81
C GLY A 53 -1.24 6.27 -17.96
N THR A 54 -1.68 5.14 -17.40
CA THR A 54 -2.76 5.15 -16.41
C THR A 54 -2.36 5.99 -15.20
N ARG A 55 -3.17 6.99 -14.87
CA ARG A 55 -2.94 7.85 -13.71
C ARG A 55 -3.33 7.13 -12.43
N CYS A 56 -2.36 6.90 -11.57
CA CYS A 56 -2.53 6.25 -10.26
C CYS A 56 -2.29 7.26 -9.13
N VAL A 57 -2.81 6.97 -7.94
CA VAL A 57 -2.56 7.75 -6.72
C VAL A 57 -2.05 6.82 -5.64
N ALA A 58 -0.95 7.21 -4.99
CA ALA A 58 -0.45 6.57 -3.78
C ALA A 58 -0.53 7.57 -2.62
N THR A 59 -0.85 7.06 -1.43
CA THR A 59 -0.98 7.86 -0.19
C THR A 59 -0.25 7.17 0.94
N GLY A 60 0.41 7.92 1.81
CA GLY A 60 1.10 7.38 2.99
C GLY A 60 1.71 8.48 3.85
N TRP A 61 2.37 8.07 4.94
CA TRP A 61 3.06 8.94 5.88
C TRP A 61 4.60 8.86 5.77
N GLY A 62 5.11 8.32 4.66
CA GLY A 62 6.55 8.22 4.42
C GLY A 62 7.21 9.58 4.17
N ASP A 63 8.55 9.57 4.10
CA ASP A 63 9.32 10.77 3.81
C ASP A 63 8.94 11.37 2.46
N VAL A 64 8.79 12.69 2.44
CA VAL A 64 8.41 13.46 1.24
C VAL A 64 9.64 13.98 0.48
N ARG A 65 10.83 13.76 1.04
CA ARG A 65 12.14 14.18 0.51
C ARG A 65 13.14 13.04 0.70
N GLU A 66 13.91 12.76 -0.35
CA GLU A 66 15.09 11.91 -0.21
C GLU A 66 16.07 12.54 0.77
N GLY A 67 16.56 11.79 1.76
CA GLY A 67 17.49 12.27 2.79
C GLY A 67 16.87 12.90 4.04
N GLY A 68 15.53 13.00 4.10
CA GLY A 68 14.70 13.17 5.32
C GLY A 68 15.05 14.29 6.31
N GLU A 69 14.40 15.46 6.17
CA GLU A 69 13.94 16.28 7.31
C GLU A 69 12.78 17.20 6.85
N GLY A 70 11.57 17.02 7.44
CA GLY A 70 10.44 17.95 7.32
C GLY A 70 9.28 17.53 6.39
N ALA A 71 8.16 17.16 7.01
CA ALA A 71 6.91 16.79 6.36
C ALA A 71 6.30 17.92 5.51
N GLY A 72 6.01 17.62 4.25
CA GLY A 72 5.30 18.48 3.32
C GLY A 72 4.59 17.63 2.27
N ALA A 73 3.26 17.57 2.33
CA ALA A 73 2.43 16.70 1.51
C ALA A 73 2.80 16.73 0.01
N ALA A 74 3.25 15.60 -0.52
CA ALA A 74 3.49 15.41 -1.94
C ALA A 74 2.26 14.75 -2.58
N ARG A 75 1.63 15.42 -3.54
CA ARG A 75 0.84 14.74 -4.56
C ARG A 75 1.83 13.98 -5.45
N GLY A 76 1.92 12.66 -5.28
CA GLY A 76 2.77 11.83 -6.13
C GLY A 76 2.23 11.81 -7.56
N ASP A 77 2.90 12.51 -8.48
CA ASP A 77 2.78 12.27 -9.91
C ASP A 77 3.85 11.24 -10.28
N MET A 78 3.43 10.02 -10.63
CA MET A 78 4.35 8.96 -11.04
C MET A 78 4.76 9.25 -12.49
N GLY A 79 5.67 10.20 -12.66
CA GLY A 79 6.23 10.59 -13.95
C GLY A 79 6.95 9.44 -14.62
N HIS A 80 6.51 9.10 -15.83
CA HIS A 80 7.13 8.11 -16.69
C HIS A 80 8.49 8.67 -17.19
N ARG A 81 9.61 8.27 -16.58
CA ARG A 81 10.92 8.47 -17.21
C ARG A 81 11.06 7.43 -18.32
N GLY A 82 10.73 7.85 -19.54
CA GLY A 82 11.10 7.12 -20.75
C GLY A 82 12.62 7.13 -20.92
N GLY A 83 13.16 5.96 -21.25
CA GLY A 83 14.47 5.80 -21.87
C GLY A 83 14.31 5.63 -23.37
#